data_AF-A0A0K8PYH7-F1
#
_entry.id   AF-A0A0K8PYH7-F1
#
_cell.length_a   1.000
_cell.length_b   1.000
_cell.length_c   1.000
_cell.angle_alpha   90.00
_cell.angle_beta   90.00
_cell.angle_gamma   90.00
#
_symmetry.space_group_name_H-M   'P 1'
#
loop_
_entity.id
_entity.type
_entity.pdbx_description
1 polymer ?
#
loop_
_entity_poly.entity_id
_entity_poly.type
_entity_poly.pdbx_seq_one_letter_code
_entity_poly.pdbx_strand_id
1 'polypeptide(L)'
;MISAKAVGMSLLHHAVRQEPFAELSCFRGEFYSCLTRRSDALFELADAVLCADGPVRSLVELSLVGEHRRGHGGLYDALAAGRVDIARLRRALVAVPLPRAADGRLVLAADITCWLRPDAHTSPQRILCHT
;
A
#
# COMPACT_ATOMS: atom_id res chain seq x y z
N MET A 1 -6.23 -53.33 -5.71
CA MET A 1 -7.07 -52.11 -5.72
C MET A 1 -6.35 -51.03 -4.93
N ILE A 2 -5.66 -50.13 -5.62
CA ILE A 2 -4.95 -49.01 -5.01
C ILE A 2 -5.97 -47.88 -4.87
N SER A 3 -6.32 -47.53 -3.63
CA SER A 3 -7.24 -46.43 -3.34
C SER A 3 -6.52 -45.09 -3.52
N ALA A 4 -7.09 -44.22 -4.35
CA ALA A 4 -6.59 -42.89 -4.63
C ALA A 4 -6.59 -42.03 -3.35
N LYS A 5 -5.40 -41.54 -2.96
CA LYS A 5 -5.21 -40.66 -1.81
C LYS A 5 -5.63 -39.24 -2.18
N ALA A 6 -6.39 -38.59 -1.29
CA ALA A 6 -6.99 -37.28 -1.47
C ALA A 6 -5.98 -36.19 -1.89
N VAL A 7 -6.14 -35.70 -3.12
CA VAL A 7 -5.43 -34.56 -3.75
C VAL A 7 -6.35 -33.32 -3.85
N GLY A 8 -7.47 -33.29 -3.10
CA GLY A 8 -8.46 -32.20 -3.21
C GLY A 8 -8.17 -30.94 -2.38
N MET A 9 -7.75 -31.10 -1.12
CA MET A 9 -7.65 -29.96 -0.16
C MET A 9 -6.33 -29.17 -0.23
N SER A 10 -5.25 -29.79 -0.70
CA SER A 10 -3.93 -29.14 -0.85
C SER A 10 -3.85 -28.29 -2.12
N LEU A 11 -4.43 -28.77 -3.23
CA LEU A 11 -4.49 -28.03 -4.49
C LEU A 11 -5.38 -26.79 -4.40
N LEU A 12 -6.51 -26.88 -3.69
CA LEU A 12 -7.40 -25.73 -3.48
C LEU A 12 -6.73 -24.64 -2.64
N HIS A 13 -6.02 -24.98 -1.56
CA HIS A 13 -5.24 -23.98 -0.81
C HIS A 13 -4.09 -23.37 -1.61
N HIS A 14 -3.45 -24.14 -2.49
CA HIS A 14 -2.34 -23.63 -3.30
C HIS A 14 -2.84 -22.72 -4.43
N ALA A 15 -3.95 -23.07 -5.09
CA ALA A 15 -4.59 -22.24 -6.11
C ALA A 15 -5.21 -20.97 -5.51
N VAL A 16 -5.93 -21.09 -4.39
CA VAL A 16 -6.48 -19.93 -3.65
C VAL A 16 -5.38 -19.06 -3.04
N ARG A 17 -4.14 -19.55 -2.85
CA ARG A 17 -2.98 -18.72 -2.49
C ARG A 17 -2.28 -18.08 -3.69
N GLN A 18 -2.39 -18.66 -4.88
CA GLN A 18 -1.78 -18.11 -6.10
C GLN A 18 -2.56 -16.92 -6.65
N GLU A 19 -3.89 -16.93 -6.56
CA GLU A 19 -4.72 -15.80 -7.02
C GLU A 19 -4.44 -14.50 -6.23
N PRO A 20 -4.46 -14.46 -4.88
CA PRO A 20 -4.17 -13.23 -4.13
C PRO A 20 -2.74 -12.72 -4.32
N PHE A 21 -1.79 -13.64 -4.53
CA PHE A 21 -0.40 -13.24 -4.80
C PHE A 21 -0.28 -12.64 -6.20
N ALA A 22 -0.95 -13.21 -7.20
CA ALA A 22 -1.00 -12.66 -8.56
C ALA A 22 -1.71 -11.30 -8.58
N GLU A 23 -2.83 -11.16 -7.89
CA GLU A 23 -3.56 -9.90 -7.72
C GLU A 23 -2.68 -8.84 -7.03
N LEU A 24 -2.00 -9.19 -5.93
CA LEU A 24 -1.08 -8.29 -5.24
C LEU A 24 0.10 -7.90 -6.14
N SER A 25 0.67 -8.86 -6.88
CA SER A 25 1.78 -8.60 -7.81
C SER A 25 1.36 -7.62 -8.92
N CYS A 26 0.18 -7.82 -9.49
CA CYS A 26 -0.42 -6.92 -10.47
C CYS A 26 -0.63 -5.52 -9.88
N PHE A 27 -1.25 -5.44 -8.70
CA PHE A 27 -1.46 -4.18 -7.99
C PHE A 27 -0.14 -3.46 -7.71
N ARG A 28 0.91 -4.17 -7.28
CA ARG A 28 2.25 -3.60 -7.05
C ARG A 28 2.86 -3.04 -8.34
N GLY A 29 2.66 -3.72 -9.48
CA GLY A 29 3.05 -3.20 -10.79
C GLY A 29 2.33 -1.90 -11.14
N GLU A 30 1.01 -1.86 -10.96
CA GLU A 30 0.23 -0.63 -11.18
C GLU A 30 0.61 0.48 -10.20
N PHE A 31 0.82 0.16 -8.92
CA PHE A 31 1.31 1.12 -7.93
C PHE A 31 2.66 1.71 -8.32
N TYR A 32 3.64 0.88 -8.69
CA TYR A 32 4.96 1.33 -9.13
C TYR A 32 4.85 2.26 -10.34
N SER A 33 3.99 1.93 -11.29
CA SER A 33 3.75 2.74 -12.49
C SER A 33 3.05 4.09 -12.22
N CYS A 34 2.50 4.30 -11.02
CA CYS A 34 2.01 5.61 -10.56
C CYS A 34 3.15 6.51 -10.06
N LEU A 35 4.31 5.97 -9.73
CA LEU A 35 5.45 6.70 -9.18
C LEU A 35 6.28 7.29 -10.32
N THR A 36 5.98 8.54 -10.69
CA THR A 36 6.54 9.18 -11.90
C THR A 36 7.93 9.79 -11.68
N ARG A 37 8.40 9.90 -10.43
CA ARG A 37 9.76 10.34 -10.09
C ARG A 37 10.22 9.72 -8.78
N ARG A 38 11.49 9.30 -8.71
CA ARG A 38 12.09 8.54 -7.59
C ARG A 38 11.31 7.26 -7.26
N SER A 39 10.83 6.56 -8.30
CA SER A 39 9.94 5.39 -8.20
C SER A 39 10.44 4.32 -7.25
N ASP A 40 11.67 3.84 -7.43
CA ASP A 40 12.23 2.77 -6.57
C ASP A 40 12.26 3.17 -5.10
N ALA A 41 12.68 4.40 -4.80
CA ALA A 41 12.83 4.87 -3.43
C ALA A 41 11.47 5.10 -2.75
N LEU A 42 10.48 5.61 -3.49
CA LEU A 42 9.11 5.74 -3.01
C LEU A 42 8.43 4.38 -2.83
N PHE A 43 8.72 3.43 -3.72
CA PHE A 43 8.18 2.08 -3.65
C PHE A 43 8.74 1.32 -2.45
N GLU A 44 10.06 1.34 -2.26
CA GLU A 44 10.71 0.77 -1.07
C GLU A 44 10.25 1.45 0.22
N LEU A 45 10.01 2.77 0.20
CA LEU A 45 9.46 3.47 1.36
C LEU A 45 8.02 3.01 1.68
N ALA A 46 7.19 2.79 0.67
CA ALA A 46 5.83 2.27 0.87
C ALA A 46 5.87 0.86 1.47
N ASP A 47 6.74 -0.02 0.94
CA ASP A 47 6.93 -1.37 1.51
C ASP A 47 7.42 -1.29 2.96
N ALA A 48 8.38 -0.41 3.27
CA ALA A 48 8.87 -0.22 4.62
C ALA A 48 7.78 0.25 5.60
N VAL A 49 6.87 1.14 5.16
CA VAL A 49 5.72 1.57 5.99
C VAL A 49 4.77 0.40 6.24
N LEU A 50 4.50 -0.43 5.23
CA LEU A 50 3.58 -1.56 5.33
C LEU A 50 4.15 -2.74 6.14
N CYS A 51 5.48 -2.89 6.15
CA CYS A 51 6.17 -3.95 6.87
C CYS A 51 6.71 -3.54 8.25
N ALA A 52 6.61 -2.25 8.63
CA ALA A 52 7.06 -1.79 9.94
C ALA A 52 6.25 -2.44 11.07
N ASP A 53 6.93 -2.73 12.18
CA ASP A 53 6.31 -3.29 13.40
C ASP A 53 5.46 -2.22 14.11
N GLY A 54 4.22 -2.05 13.63
CA GLY A 54 3.24 -1.14 14.20
C GLY A 54 3.33 0.30 13.67
N PRO A 55 2.79 1.28 14.42
CA PRO A 55 2.74 2.66 13.96
C PRO A 55 4.13 3.25 13.72
N VAL A 56 4.32 3.88 12.57
CA VAL A 56 5.56 4.61 12.24
C VAL A 56 5.69 5.84 13.15
N ARG A 57 6.68 5.82 14.06
CA ARG A 57 6.95 6.93 14.99
C ARG A 57 8.12 7.81 14.55
N SER A 58 8.98 7.28 13.69
CA SER A 58 10.15 7.96 13.19
C SER A 58 10.34 7.62 11.72
N LEU A 59 10.35 8.65 10.89
CA LEU A 59 10.51 8.49 9.46
C LEU A 59 11.90 7.94 9.11
N VAL A 60 12.94 8.35 9.85
CA VAL A 60 14.32 7.90 9.60
C VAL A 60 14.53 6.43 9.97
N GLU A 61 13.81 5.93 10.98
CA GLU A 61 13.88 4.51 11.38
C GLU A 61 13.37 3.58 10.29
N LEU A 62 12.52 4.05 9.38
CA LEU A 62 12.11 3.25 8.20
C LEU A 62 13.29 2.86 7.31
N SER A 63 14.41 3.60 7.35
CA SER A 63 15.62 3.20 6.62
C SER A 63 16.32 1.98 7.20
N LEU A 64 15.88 1.50 8.35
CA LEU A 64 16.36 0.27 8.99
C LEU A 64 15.46 -0.93 8.72
N VAL A 65 14.28 -0.71 8.15
CA VAL A 65 13.34 -1.79 7.76
C VAL A 65 13.91 -2.49 6.53
N GLY A 66 13.87 -3.83 6.50
CA GLY A 66 14.58 -4.63 5.49
C GLY A 66 14.13 -4.38 4.05
N GLU A 67 12.91 -3.90 3.88
CA GLU A 67 12.30 -3.50 2.62
C GLU A 67 12.88 -2.18 2.07
N HIS A 68 13.47 -1.33 2.92
CA HIS A 68 14.11 -0.10 2.50
C HIS A 68 15.61 -0.31 2.26
N ARG A 69 16.04 -0.35 1.00
CA ARG A 69 17.43 -0.69 0.65
C ARG A 69 18.36 0.53 0.60
N ARG A 70 17.79 1.73 0.73
CA ARG A 70 18.51 3.01 0.67
C ARG A 70 18.77 3.55 2.08
N GLY A 71 19.81 4.38 2.22
CA GLY A 71 20.06 5.06 3.49
C GLY A 71 19.07 6.21 3.74
N HIS A 72 19.06 6.74 4.95
CA HIS A 72 18.18 7.85 5.36
C HIS A 72 18.19 9.06 4.39
N GLY A 73 19.33 9.40 3.80
CA GLY A 73 19.43 10.50 2.83
C GLY A 73 18.61 10.23 1.56
N GLY A 74 18.60 8.98 1.10
CA GLY A 74 17.78 8.55 -0.04
C GLY A 74 16.29 8.58 0.27
N LEU A 75 15.91 8.26 1.52
CA LEU A 75 14.53 8.39 2.00
C LEU A 75 14.05 9.85 1.91
N TYR A 76 14.81 10.79 2.47
CA TYR A 76 14.42 12.20 2.46
C TYR A 76 14.44 12.80 1.04
N ASP A 77 15.42 12.43 0.21
CA ASP A 77 15.44 12.83 -1.21
C ASP A 77 14.22 12.30 -1.98
N ALA A 78 13.77 11.06 -1.71
CA ALA A 78 12.58 10.50 -2.32
C ALA A 78 11.30 11.25 -1.93
N LEU A 79 11.16 11.63 -0.65
CA LEU A 79 10.01 12.43 -0.20
C LEU A 79 10.04 13.86 -0.74
N ALA A 80 11.22 14.48 -0.80
CA ALA A 80 11.37 15.85 -1.26
C ALA A 80 11.18 15.99 -2.78
N ALA A 81 11.67 15.03 -3.56
CA ALA A 81 11.73 15.12 -5.02
C ALA A 81 10.86 14.09 -5.75
N GLY A 82 10.21 13.18 -5.02
CA GLY A 82 9.34 12.15 -5.58
C GLY A 82 8.05 12.72 -6.16
N ARG A 83 7.44 11.96 -7.08
CA ARG A 83 6.13 12.31 -7.65
C ARG A 83 5.26 11.09 -7.82
N VAL A 84 3.97 11.28 -7.56
CA VAL A 84 2.93 10.25 -7.69
C VAL A 84 1.81 10.81 -8.57
N ASP A 85 1.43 10.06 -9.60
CA ASP A 85 0.19 10.31 -10.33
C ASP A 85 -1.00 9.86 -9.48
N ILE A 86 -1.56 10.81 -8.73
CA ILE A 86 -2.69 10.56 -7.83
C ILE A 86 -3.95 10.10 -8.57
N ALA A 87 -4.17 10.58 -9.80
CA ALA A 87 -5.34 10.18 -10.57
C ALA A 87 -5.22 8.72 -11.02
N ARG A 88 -4.03 8.30 -11.46
CA ARG A 88 -3.75 6.89 -11.76
C ARG A 88 -3.82 6.02 -10.53
N LEU A 89 -3.25 6.46 -9.41
CA LEU A 89 -3.30 5.72 -8.15
C LEU A 89 -4.73 5.47 -7.69
N ARG A 90 -5.61 6.49 -7.76
CA ARG A 90 -7.04 6.32 -7.46
C ARG A 90 -7.69 5.26 -8.35
N ARG A 91 -7.40 5.24 -9.66
CA ARG A 91 -7.91 4.20 -10.57
C ARG A 91 -7.39 2.81 -10.22
N ALA A 92 -6.10 2.69 -9.92
CA ALA A 92 -5.50 1.42 -9.52
C ALA A 92 -6.14 0.87 -8.23
N LEU A 93 -6.42 1.74 -7.25
CA LEU A 93 -7.06 1.35 -5.99
C LEU A 93 -8.51 0.91 -6.17
N VAL A 94 -9.30 1.53 -7.05
CA VAL A 94 -10.71 1.13 -7.26
C VAL A 94 -10.87 -0.06 -8.22
N ALA A 95 -9.79 -0.45 -8.91
CA ALA A 95 -9.79 -1.60 -9.81
C ALA A 95 -9.58 -2.95 -9.09
N VAL A 96 -9.18 -2.93 -7.81
CA VAL A 96 -9.01 -4.17 -7.03
C VAL A 96 -10.37 -4.78 -6.66
N PRO A 97 -10.47 -6.12 -6.57
CA PRO A 97 -11.69 -6.77 -6.09
C PRO A 97 -12.08 -6.27 -4.70
N LEU A 98 -13.33 -5.81 -4.56
CA LEU A 98 -13.84 -5.34 -3.27
C LEU A 98 -14.42 -6.50 -2.45
N PRO A 99 -14.09 -6.61 -1.16
CA PRO A 99 -14.68 -7.62 -0.29
C PRO A 99 -16.20 -7.41 -0.17
N ARG A 100 -16.94 -8.52 -0.20
CA ARG A 100 -18.40 -8.53 -0.08
C ARG A 100 -18.80 -9.09 1.29
N ALA A 101 -19.88 -8.56 1.85
CA ALA A 101 -20.49 -9.11 3.05
C ALA A 101 -21.03 -10.54 2.78
N ALA A 102 -21.39 -11.26 3.84
CA ALA A 102 -21.89 -12.64 3.74
C ALA A 102 -23.15 -12.79 2.86
N ASP A 103 -23.90 -11.71 2.66
CA ASP A 103 -25.08 -11.64 1.78
C ASP A 103 -24.76 -11.17 0.34
N GLY A 104 -23.48 -11.06 -0.01
CA GLY A 104 -23.00 -10.68 -1.34
C GLY A 104 -23.01 -9.17 -1.63
N ARG A 105 -23.50 -8.34 -0.70
CA ARG A 105 -23.55 -6.88 -0.88
C ARG A 105 -22.19 -6.23 -0.57
N LEU A 106 -21.97 -5.07 -1.19
CA LEU A 106 -20.88 -4.17 -0.79
C LEU A 106 -21.36 -3.32 0.38
N VAL A 107 -20.54 -3.23 1.43
CA VAL A 107 -20.78 -2.35 2.59
C VAL A 107 -19.74 -1.24 2.52
N LEU A 108 -20.20 0.00 2.45
CA LEU A 108 -19.35 1.19 2.36
C LEU A 108 -19.45 1.97 3.67
N ALA A 109 -18.32 2.23 4.31
CA ALA A 109 -18.21 3.17 5.42
C ALA A 109 -17.54 4.44 4.91
N ALA A 110 -18.11 5.61 5.23
CA ALA A 110 -17.54 6.90 4.90
C ALA A 110 -17.34 7.69 6.20
N ASP A 111 -16.10 8.10 6.45
CA ASP A 111 -15.75 9.08 7.47
C ASP A 111 -14.98 10.24 6.84
N ILE A 112 -14.89 11.34 7.59
CA ILE A 112 -13.99 12.44 7.28
C ILE A 112 -13.08 12.64 8.49
N THR A 113 -11.78 12.48 8.28
CA THR A 113 -10.76 12.74 9.29
C THR A 113 -9.93 13.97 8.91
N CYS A 114 -9.86 14.96 9.80
CA CYS A 114 -8.99 16.13 9.65
C CYS A 114 -7.51 15.70 9.75
N TRP A 115 -6.70 15.95 8.71
CA TRP A 115 -5.24 15.84 8.83
C TRP A 115 -4.66 17.15 9.34
N LEU A 116 -4.57 17.30 10.66
CA LEU A 116 -4.00 18.48 11.28
C LEU A 116 -2.50 18.61 10.93
N ARG A 117 -2.10 19.78 10.46
CA ARG A 117 -0.68 20.15 10.30
C ARG A 117 -0.42 21.50 10.99
N PRO A 118 -0.50 21.56 12.33
CA PRO A 118 -0.36 22.82 13.06
C PRO A 118 0.96 23.52 12.74
N ASP A 119 2.03 22.75 12.54
CA ASP A 119 3.37 23.28 12.28
C ASP A 119 3.68 23.53 10.80
N ALA A 120 2.74 23.29 9.88
CA ALA A 120 2.96 23.39 8.43
C ALA A 120 2.15 24.55 7.82
N HIS A 121 2.27 25.76 8.40
CA HIS A 121 1.49 26.95 8.01
C HIS A 121 1.54 27.29 6.51
N THR A 122 2.66 26.99 5.85
CA THR A 122 2.90 27.28 4.43
C THR A 122 2.63 26.09 3.51
N SER A 123 2.22 24.94 4.05
CA SER A 123 1.96 23.75 3.25
C SER A 123 0.71 23.95 2.37
N PRO A 124 0.80 23.65 1.06
CA PRO A 124 -0.38 23.67 0.19
C PRO A 124 -1.40 22.62 0.65
N GLN A 125 -2.69 22.87 0.37
CA GLN A 125 -3.79 21.95 0.70
C GLN A 125 -4.02 21.68 2.20
N ARG A 126 -3.54 22.54 3.11
CA ARG A 126 -3.89 22.46 4.54
C ARG A 126 -5.40 22.56 4.73
N ILE A 127 -5.97 21.68 5.54
CA ILE A 127 -7.36 21.77 5.97
C ILE A 127 -7.37 22.56 7.28
N LEU A 128 -8.00 23.73 7.30
CA LEU A 128 -8.22 24.51 8.51
C LEU A 128 -9.40 23.89 9.27
N CYS A 129 -9.15 23.31 10.45
CA CYS A 129 -10.22 22.84 11.33
C CYS A 129 -10.41 23.93 12.41
N HIS A 130 -11.59 24.56 12.44
CA HIS A 130 -11.94 25.53 13.48
C HIS A 130 -12.27 24.76 14.77
N THR A 131 -11.63 25.13 15.89
CA THR A 131 -11.99 24.70 17.24
C THR A 131 -13.19 25.47 17.76
#